data_AF-A0A940VMR8-F1
#
_entry.id   AF-A0A940VMR8-F1
#
_cell.length_a   1.000
_cell.length_b   1.000
_cell.length_c   1.000
_cell.angle_alpha   90.00
_cell.angle_beta   90.00
_cell.angle_gamma   90.00
#
_symmetry.space_group_name_H-M   'P 1'
#
loop_
_entity.id
_entity.type
_entity.pdbx_description
1 polymer ?
#
loop_
_entity_poly.entity_id
_entity_poly.type
_entity_poly.pdbx_seq_one_letter_code
_entity_poly.pdbx_strand_id
1 'polypeptide(L)' 'MSEDVIGKEDVNSKKTSWEAFVKQDVLNFMMAHNLQAITVDDGAGKKGVIKRTSKGDFSVQITSNEIL' A
#
# COMPACT_ATOMS: atom_id res chain seq x y z
N MET A 1 -0.41 -20.72 -35.33
CA MET A 1 -1.36 -21.31 -34.38
C MET A 1 -0.78 -20.97 -33.02
N SER A 2 -1.39 -19.96 -32.42
CA SER A 2 -0.90 -19.25 -31.26
C SER A 2 -1.87 -19.60 -30.15
N GLU A 3 -1.44 -20.40 -29.19
CA GLU A 3 -2.20 -20.68 -27.98
C GLU A 3 -1.15 -20.77 -26.85
N ASP A 4 -0.97 -19.68 -26.13
CA ASP A 4 -1.65 -19.35 -24.86
C ASP A 4 -0.82 -19.84 -23.67
N VAL A 5 0.07 -18.98 -23.17
CA VAL A 5 -0.17 -18.06 -22.03
C VAL A 5 0.11 -18.75 -20.69
N ILE A 6 1.33 -18.45 -20.22
CA ILE A 6 1.69 -18.12 -18.84
C ILE A 6 1.20 -19.15 -17.80
N GLY A 7 2.14 -20.02 -17.42
CA GLY A 7 2.04 -20.89 -16.26
C GLY A 7 1.58 -20.08 -15.05
N LYS A 8 0.53 -20.60 -14.42
CA LYS A 8 -0.04 -20.13 -13.18
C LYS A 8 1.06 -20.00 -12.14
N GLU A 9 1.59 -18.78 -11.97
CA GLU A 9 2.17 -18.40 -10.71
C GLU A 9 1.01 -18.43 -9.73
N ASP A 10 1.06 -19.34 -8.76
CA ASP A 10 0.29 -19.27 -7.55
C ASP A 10 0.60 -17.93 -6.87
N VAL A 11 -0.06 -16.87 -7.34
CA VAL A 11 -0.19 -15.62 -6.61
C VAL A 11 -1.01 -15.99 -5.39
N ASN A 12 -0.29 -16.46 -4.39
CA ASN A 12 -0.73 -16.60 -3.01
C ASN A 12 -1.18 -15.20 -2.60
N SER A 13 -2.41 -14.87 -2.99
CA SER A 13 -3.16 -13.69 -2.60
C SER A 13 -3.48 -13.91 -1.13
N LYS A 14 -2.43 -13.89 -0.28
CA LYS A 14 -2.59 -13.44 1.09
C LYS A 14 -3.32 -12.13 0.93
N LYS A 15 -4.57 -12.08 1.37
CA LYS A 15 -5.29 -10.82 1.55
C LYS A 15 -4.48 -10.01 2.54
N THR A 16 -3.45 -9.33 2.05
CA THR A 16 -2.59 -8.47 2.85
C THR A 16 -3.53 -7.44 3.43
N SER A 17 -3.59 -7.39 4.77
CA SER A 17 -4.43 -6.41 5.45
C SER A 17 -4.11 -5.02 4.90
N TRP A 18 -5.13 -4.16 4.79
CA TRP A 18 -4.95 -2.78 4.34
C TRP A 18 -3.77 -2.09 5.05
N GLU A 19 -3.63 -2.35 6.35
CA GLU A 19 -2.52 -1.81 7.14
C GLU A 19 -1.16 -2.31 6.69
N ALA A 20 -1.05 -3.60 6.36
CA ALA A 20 0.19 -4.20 5.90
C ALA A 20 0.56 -3.68 4.50
N PHE A 21 -0.42 -3.52 3.61
CA PHE A 21 -0.22 -2.91 2.29
C PHE A 21 0.33 -1.48 2.40
N VAL A 22 -0.26 -0.65 3.27
CA VAL A 22 0.22 0.73 3.47
C VAL A 22 1.62 0.74 4.10
N LYS A 23 1.88 -0.10 5.10
CA LYS A 23 3.18 -0.12 5.80
C LYS A 23 4.32 -0.76 5.00
N GLN A 24 4.01 -1.65 4.06
CA GLN A 24 5.03 -2.33 3.25
C GLN A 24 5.08 -1.75 1.83
N ASP A 25 4.07 -1.98 1.02
CA ASP A 25 4.09 -1.65 -0.40
C ASP A 25 4.15 -0.13 -0.63
N VAL A 26 3.26 0.62 0.03
CA VAL A 26 3.18 2.08 -0.14
C VAL A 26 4.41 2.78 0.46
N LEU A 27 4.88 2.32 1.62
CA LEU A 27 6.10 2.85 2.23
C LEU A 27 7.34 2.57 1.37
N ASN A 28 7.49 1.35 0.87
CA ASN A 28 8.59 0.96 -0.02
C ASN A 28 8.57 1.79 -1.31
N PHE A 29 7.39 2.02 -1.88
CA PHE A 29 7.22 2.89 -3.04
C PHE A 29 7.67 4.33 -2.74
N MET A 30 7.27 4.91 -1.59
CA MET A 30 7.74 6.23 -1.17
C MET A 30 9.25 6.30 -1.06
N MET A 31 9.89 5.28 -0.46
CA MET A 31 11.34 5.23 -0.29
C MET A 31 12.05 5.11 -1.65
N ALA A 32 11.58 4.24 -2.54
CA ALA A 32 12.16 4.01 -3.86
C ALA A 32 12.12 5.26 -4.75
N HIS A 33 11.05 6.06 -4.64
CA HIS A 33 10.87 7.30 -5.41
C HIS A 33 11.27 8.57 -4.65
N ASN A 34 11.86 8.43 -3.45
CA ASN A 34 12.27 9.53 -2.56
C ASN A 34 11.15 10.58 -2.33
N LEU A 35 9.92 10.10 -2.17
CA LEU A 35 8.75 10.94 -1.95
C LEU A 35 8.72 11.47 -0.52
N GLN A 36 8.18 12.68 -0.35
CA GLN A 36 8.02 13.31 0.97
C GLN A 36 6.67 12.96 1.61
N ALA A 37 5.63 12.70 0.82
CA ALA A 37 4.33 12.30 1.33
C ALA A 37 3.54 11.53 0.27
N ILE A 38 2.66 10.65 0.72
CA ILE A 38 1.65 9.98 -0.11
C ILE A 38 0.36 9.81 0.71
N THR A 39 -0.77 9.81 0.01
CA THR A 39 -2.07 9.48 0.58
C THR A 39 -2.72 8.46 -0.32
N VAL A 40 -3.16 7.35 0.26
CA VAL A 40 -3.77 6.23 -0.44
C VAL A 40 -5.14 5.98 0.18
N ASP A 41 -6.14 5.80 -0.67
CA ASP A 41 -7.54 5.64 -0.29
C ASP A 41 -8.05 4.34 -0.92
N ASP A 42 -8.67 3.46 -0.14
CA ASP A 42 -9.22 2.20 -0.64
C ASP A 42 -10.59 2.35 -1.30
N GLY A 43 -11.18 3.55 -1.26
CA GLY A 43 -12.52 3.85 -1.78
C GLY A 43 -13.66 3.24 -0.95
N ALA A 44 -13.33 2.49 0.11
CA ALA A 44 -14.28 1.86 1.03
C ALA A 44 -14.20 2.47 2.45
N GLY A 45 -13.62 3.67 2.58
CA GLY A 45 -13.54 4.42 3.82
C GLY A 45 -12.27 4.18 4.64
N LYS A 46 -11.29 3.42 4.12
CA LYS A 46 -9.96 3.33 4.71
C LYS A 46 -8.97 4.21 3.97
N LYS A 47 -8.24 5.03 4.73
CA LYS A 47 -7.21 5.92 4.21
C LYS A 47 -5.89 5.66 4.92
N GLY A 48 -4.81 5.59 4.14
CA GLY A 48 -3.43 5.55 4.60
C GLY A 48 -2.71 6.83 4.21
N VAL A 49 -2.15 7.54 5.17
CA VAL A 49 -1.32 8.73 4.95
C VAL A 49 0.08 8.41 5.43
N ILE A 50 1.07 8.54 4.55
CA ILE A 50 2.48 8.42 4.92
C ILE A 50 3.16 9.75 4.63
N LYS A 51 3.87 10.27 5.62
CA LYS A 51 4.64 11.52 5.50
C LYS A 51 6.03 11.32 6.05
N ARG A 52 7.03 11.80 5.33
CA ARG A 52 8.40 11.93 5.82
C ARG A 52 8.46 13.14 6.74
N THR A 53 9.01 12.94 7.92
CA THR A 53 9.25 14.00 8.89
C THR A 53 10.55 14.73 8.55
N SER A 54 10.72 15.95 9.05
CA SER A 54 11.95 16.72 8.86
C SER A 54 13.21 16.05 9.42
N LYS A 55 13.06 15.04 10.27
CA LYS A 55 14.15 14.22 10.84
C LYS A 55 14.55 13.04 9.95
N GLY A 56 13.79 12.78 8.89
CA GLY A 56 14.01 11.66 7.97
C GLY A 56 13.16 10.42 8.27
N ASP A 57 12.50 10.34 9.42
CA ASP A 57 11.58 9.26 9.81
C ASP A 57 10.27 9.32 9.02
N PHE A 58 9.56 8.19 8.89
CA PHE A 58 8.24 8.12 8.26
C PHE A 58 7.13 8.00 9.30
N SER A 59 6.17 8.92 9.24
CA SER A 59 4.92 8.86 10.00
C SER A 59 3.85 8.20 9.14
N VAL A 60 3.28 7.10 9.64
CA VAL A 60 2.19 6.36 8.98
C VAL A 60 0.93 6.53 9.81
N GLN A 61 -0.12 7.07 9.20
CA GLN A 61 -1.45 7.19 9.80
C GLN A 61 -2.43 6.36 8.97
N ILE A 62 -3.15 5.46 9.63
CA ILE A 62 -4.17 4.63 9.00
C ILE A 62 -5.48 4.92 9.69
N THR A 63 -6.46 5.38 8.92
CA THR A 63 -7.80 5.67 9.39
C THR A 63 -8.73 4.65 8.76
N SER A 64 -9.41 3.86 9.59
CA SER A 64 -10.51 2.99 9.17
C SER A 64 -11.81 3.62 9.65
N ASN A 65 -12.68 4.01 8.74
CA ASN A 65 -14.02 4.46 9.11
C ASN A 65 -14.91 3.23 9.29
N GLU A 66 -15.05 2.74 10.54
CA GLU A 66 -16.07 1.74 10.85
C GLU A 66 -17.43 2.43 10.90
N ILE A 67 -18.24 2.25 9.86
CA ILE A 67 -19.67 2.52 9.95
C ILE A 67 -20.28 1.31 10.65
N LEU A 68 -20.66 1.47 11.92
CA LEU A 68 -21.41 0.48 12.71
C LEU A 68 -22.88 0.40 12.26
#